data_AF-A0A7V9LP23-F1
#
_entry.id   AF-A0A7V9LP23-F1
#
_cell.length_a   1.000
_cell.length_b   1.000
_cell.length_c   1.000
_cell.angle_alpha   90.00
_cell.angle_beta   90.00
_cell.angle_gamma   90.00
#
_symmetry.space_group_name_H-M   'P 1'
#
loop_
_entity.id
_entity.type
_entity.pdbx_description
1 polymer ?
#
loop_
_entity_poly.entity_id
_entity_poly.type
_entity_poly.pdbx_seq_one_letter_code
_entity_poly.pdbx_strand_id
1 'polypeptide(L)'
;MLRMVTIGVYDFDGESFLRRLREADVALLLDVRQRRGVRGPDYAWANSLRLQEALALGGIGYEHHPELAPTTELRQLQYAEDDRRRVGKRSRRELAVEYTRRYTTERLDSADLTQIVSALSRLGTAALFCVERDPEACHRSLIAQRLAKRHRVTIEHLRPL
;
A
#
# COMPACT_ATOMS: atom_id res chain seq x y z
N MET A 1 5.98 -4.09 -20.79
CA MET A 1 5.41 -3.03 -19.95
C MET A 1 5.66 -3.41 -18.50
N LEU A 2 6.01 -2.44 -17.64
CA LEU A 2 6.22 -2.71 -16.22
C LEU A 2 4.87 -3.04 -15.57
N ARG A 3 4.85 -4.02 -14.65
CA ARG A 3 3.65 -4.42 -13.92
C ARG A 3 3.88 -4.25 -12.43
N MET A 4 2.87 -3.74 -11.75
CA MET A 4 2.85 -3.62 -10.30
C MET A 4 1.45 -3.97 -9.79
N VAL A 5 1.41 -4.60 -8.63
CA VAL A 5 0.17 -4.86 -7.92
C VAL A 5 0.05 -3.98 -6.70
N THR A 6 -1.17 -3.80 -6.18
CA THR A 6 -1.39 -3.23 -4.85
C THR A 6 -2.09 -4.24 -3.97
N ILE A 7 -1.81 -4.25 -2.67
CA ILE A 7 -2.47 -5.15 -1.73
C ILE A 7 -2.66 -4.49 -0.35
N GLY A 8 -3.75 -4.88 0.33
CA GLY A 8 -4.14 -4.44 1.67
C GLY A 8 -3.94 -5.52 2.73
N VAL A 9 -4.23 -5.19 3.99
CA VAL A 9 -4.23 -6.13 5.12
C VAL A 9 -5.64 -6.58 5.48
N TYR A 10 -6.60 -5.67 5.52
CA TYR A 10 -7.94 -6.00 5.99
C TYR A 10 -8.59 -7.07 5.12
N ASP A 11 -9.30 -7.98 5.79
CA ASP A 11 -9.96 -9.17 5.26
C ASP A 11 -9.01 -10.24 4.65
N PHE A 12 -7.71 -10.10 4.86
CA PHE A 12 -6.74 -11.17 4.69
C PHE A 12 -6.36 -11.79 6.04
N ASP A 13 -6.13 -13.10 6.03
CA ASP A 13 -5.20 -13.75 6.96
C ASP A 13 -3.80 -13.85 6.32
N GLY A 14 -2.81 -14.29 7.10
CA GLY A 14 -1.44 -14.39 6.62
C GLY A 14 -1.27 -15.35 5.44
N GLU A 15 -2.00 -16.46 5.41
CA GLU A 15 -1.88 -17.49 4.37
C GLU A 15 -2.47 -17.01 3.04
N SER A 16 -3.69 -16.49 3.08
CA SER A 16 -4.38 -15.91 1.93
C SER A 16 -3.64 -14.71 1.35
N PHE A 17 -3.01 -13.88 2.20
CA PHE A 17 -2.16 -12.77 1.77
C PHE A 17 -0.94 -13.27 0.96
N LEU A 18 -0.17 -14.20 1.51
CA LEU A 18 1.00 -14.77 0.85
C LEU A 18 0.63 -15.54 -0.42
N ARG A 19 -0.50 -16.25 -0.41
CA ARG A 19 -1.03 -16.94 -1.59
C ARG A 19 -1.34 -15.95 -2.72
N ARG A 20 -2.02 -14.83 -2.42
CA ARG A 20 -2.28 -13.78 -3.43
C ARG A 20 -1.02 -13.16 -4.00
N LEU A 21 0.01 -12.93 -3.18
CA LEU A 21 1.29 -12.43 -3.67
C LEU A 21 1.97 -13.43 -4.63
N ARG A 22 1.94 -14.72 -4.30
CA ARG A 22 2.49 -15.79 -5.15
C ARG A 22 1.72 -15.95 -6.47
N GLU A 23 0.39 -15.96 -6.43
CA GLU A 23 -0.46 -16.02 -7.63
C GLU A 23 -0.20 -14.84 -8.58
N ALA A 24 0.17 -13.68 -8.02
CA ALA A 24 0.52 -12.50 -8.79
C ALA A 24 2.00 -12.42 -9.19
N ASP A 25 2.81 -13.44 -8.86
CA ASP A 25 4.25 -13.50 -9.14
C ASP A 25 5.04 -12.31 -8.55
N VAL A 26 4.70 -11.92 -7.32
CA VAL A 26 5.34 -10.80 -6.63
C VAL A 26 6.72 -11.21 -6.11
N ALA A 27 7.77 -10.52 -6.58
CA ALA A 27 9.14 -10.71 -6.13
C ALA A 27 9.57 -9.71 -5.03
N LEU A 28 8.87 -8.57 -4.91
CA LEU A 28 9.20 -7.50 -3.96
C LEU A 28 7.93 -6.86 -3.39
N LEU A 29 7.86 -6.72 -2.07
CA LEU A 29 6.82 -5.96 -1.38
C LEU A 29 7.36 -4.60 -0.91
N LEU A 30 6.73 -3.53 -1.39
CA LEU A 30 7.00 -2.14 -1.04
C LEU A 30 6.01 -1.67 0.04
N ASP A 31 6.45 -1.65 1.29
CA ASP A 31 5.65 -1.18 2.42
C ASP A 31 5.66 0.34 2.48
N VAL A 32 4.50 0.97 2.30
CA VAL A 32 4.34 2.44 2.34
C VAL A 32 3.60 2.91 3.59
N ARG A 33 3.58 2.09 4.65
CA ARG A 33 2.93 2.43 5.92
C ARG A 33 3.82 3.38 6.73
N GLN A 34 3.20 4.41 7.30
CA GLN A 34 3.87 5.29 8.27
C GLN A 34 4.24 4.52 9.54
N ARG A 35 3.30 3.72 10.05
CA ARG A 35 3.49 2.85 11.21
C ARG A 35 3.26 1.42 10.77
N ARG A 36 4.26 0.56 10.96
CA ARG A 36 4.27 -0.84 10.50
C ARG A 36 3.61 -1.82 11.48
N GLY A 37 2.80 -1.29 12.40
CA GLY A 37 2.02 -2.06 13.36
C GLY A 37 0.53 -1.96 13.04
N VAL A 38 -0.14 -3.11 12.97
CA VAL A 38 -1.59 -3.23 12.80
C VAL A 38 -2.20 -3.73 14.11
N ARG A 39 -3.28 -3.08 14.55
CA ARG A 39 -3.96 -3.42 15.81
C ARG A 39 -4.97 -4.55 15.60
N GLY A 40 -5.06 -5.43 16.59
CA GLY A 40 -5.98 -6.57 16.64
C GLY A 40 -5.26 -7.90 16.45
N PRO A 41 -5.64 -8.96 17.19
CA PRO A 41 -4.98 -10.26 17.12
C PRO A 41 -5.01 -10.86 15.70
N ASP A 42 -6.13 -10.67 14.98
CA ASP A 42 -6.35 -11.18 13.62
C ASP A 42 -5.34 -10.63 12.59
N TYR A 43 -4.72 -9.49 12.87
CA TYR A 43 -3.76 -8.82 11.99
C TYR A 43 -2.33 -8.82 12.54
N ALA A 44 -2.06 -9.59 13.59
CA ALA A 44 -0.72 -9.65 14.19
C ALA A 44 0.34 -10.13 13.19
N TRP A 45 -0.05 -10.95 12.21
CA TRP A 45 0.78 -11.43 11.10
C TRP A 45 1.31 -10.29 10.22
N ALA A 46 0.55 -9.20 10.07
CA ALA A 46 0.91 -8.06 9.20
C ALA A 46 1.88 -7.08 9.88
N ASN A 47 2.26 -7.31 11.14
CA ASN A 47 3.26 -6.51 11.83
C ASN A 47 4.65 -6.72 11.22
N SER A 48 5.41 -5.64 11.09
CA SER A 48 6.69 -5.57 10.35
C SER A 48 7.56 -6.82 10.42
N LEU A 49 7.94 -7.28 11.62
CA LEU A 49 8.89 -8.39 11.78
C LEU A 49 8.31 -9.72 11.27
N ARG A 50 7.06 -10.03 11.65
CA ARG A 50 6.38 -11.26 11.22
C ARG A 50 6.11 -11.26 9.72
N LEU A 51 5.72 -10.12 9.17
CA LEU A 51 5.50 -9.96 7.73
C LEU A 51 6.80 -10.20 6.96
N GLN A 52 7.91 -9.59 7.40
CA GLN A 52 9.21 -9.75 6.74
C GLN A 52 9.70 -11.19 6.79
N GLU A 53 9.58 -11.86 7.94
CA GLU A 53 9.94 -13.27 8.09
C GLU A 53 9.12 -14.16 7.13
N ALA A 54 7.80 -13.97 7.08
CA ALA A 54 6.92 -14.73 6.22
C ALA A 54 7.19 -14.48 4.71
N LEU A 55 7.48 -13.24 4.31
CA LEU A 55 7.86 -12.90 2.94
C LEU A 55 9.20 -13.54 2.55
N ALA A 56 10.19 -13.50 3.44
CA ALA A 56 11.50 -14.08 3.20
C ALA A 56 11.43 -15.60 3.01
N LEU A 57 10.62 -16.31 3.81
CA LEU A 57 10.35 -17.74 3.62
C LEU A 57 9.70 -18.05 2.27
N GLY A 58 8.92 -17.11 1.72
CA GLY A 58 8.31 -17.20 0.40
C GLY A 58 9.20 -16.69 -0.74
N GLY A 59 10.44 -16.29 -0.48
CA GLY A 59 11.34 -15.71 -1.49
C GLY A 59 10.97 -14.30 -1.97
N ILE A 60 10.12 -13.59 -1.23
CA ILE A 60 9.66 -12.25 -1.57
C ILE A 60 10.52 -11.22 -0.82
N GLY A 61 11.16 -10.32 -1.56
CA GLY A 61 11.90 -9.20 -0.99
C GLY A 61 10.98 -8.22 -0.26
N TYR A 62 11.56 -7.41 0.63
CA TYR A 62 10.83 -6.39 1.38
C TYR A 62 11.61 -5.08 1.42
N GLU A 63 10.96 -3.99 1.06
CA GLU A 63 11.49 -2.63 1.18
C GLU A 63 10.46 -1.73 1.87
N HIS A 64 10.91 -0.84 2.75
CA HIS A 64 10.05 0.14 3.43
C HIS A 64 10.32 1.53 2.89
N HIS A 65 9.26 2.20 2.43
CA HIS A 65 9.28 3.54 1.84
C HIS A 65 8.49 4.54 2.71
N PRO A 66 9.01 4.94 3.88
CA PRO A 66 8.35 5.90 4.77
C PRO A 66 8.16 7.28 4.14
N GLU A 67 9.00 7.66 3.18
CA GLU A 67 8.90 8.89 2.39
C GLU A 67 7.62 8.98 1.56
N LEU A 68 7.02 7.82 1.22
CA LEU A 68 5.73 7.73 0.53
C LEU A 68 4.55 7.63 1.50
N ALA A 69 4.79 7.52 2.81
CA ALA A 69 3.72 7.43 3.79
C ALA A 69 3.05 8.80 4.02
N PRO A 70 1.74 8.83 4.34
CA PRO A 70 1.11 10.06 4.79
C PRO A 70 1.67 10.51 6.14
N THR A 71 1.81 11.82 6.31
CA THR A 71 2.19 12.40 7.60
C THR A 71 1.07 12.22 8.63
N THR A 72 1.41 12.42 9.90
CA THR A 72 0.41 12.39 10.98
C THR A 72 -0.70 13.41 10.75
N GLU A 73 -0.36 14.60 10.25
CA GLU A 73 -1.33 15.65 9.93
C GLU A 73 -2.30 15.22 8.84
N LEU A 74 -1.81 14.67 7.71
CA LEU A 74 -2.68 14.14 6.66
C LEU A 74 -3.60 13.04 7.18
N ARG A 75 -3.10 12.15 8.05
CA ARG A 75 -3.95 11.13 8.67
C ARG A 75 -5.05 11.73 9.54
N GLN A 76 -4.75 12.77 10.32
CA GLN A 76 -5.76 13.46 11.13
C GLN A 76 -6.80 14.17 10.25
N LEU A 77 -6.37 14.77 9.14
CA LEU A 77 -7.27 15.36 8.16
C LEU A 77 -8.27 14.33 7.62
N GLN A 78 -7.80 13.14 7.24
CA GLN A 78 -8.70 12.05 6.81
C GLN A 78 -9.63 11.60 7.93
N TYR A 79 -9.14 11.50 9.17
CA TYR A 79 -9.98 11.07 10.31
C TYR A 79 -11.06 12.09 10.66
N ALA A 80 -10.77 13.39 10.55
CA ALA A 80 -11.76 14.43 10.76
C ALA A 80 -12.88 14.35 9.71
N GLU A 81 -12.55 14.06 8.46
CA GLU A 81 -13.55 13.86 7.41
C GLU A 81 -14.37 12.57 7.61
N ASP A 82 -13.70 11.48 8.00
CA ASP A 82 -14.36 10.22 8.35
C ASP A 82 -15.39 10.44 9.47
N ASP A 83 -15.01 11.17 10.53
CA ASP A 83 -15.86 11.49 11.68
C ASP A 83 -17.05 12.37 11.27
N ARG A 84 -16.80 13.42 10.49
CA ARG A 84 -17.84 14.29 9.91
C ARG A 84 -18.89 13.50 9.14
N ARG A 85 -18.45 12.47 8.41
CA ARG A 85 -19.32 11.57 7.63
C ARG A 85 -19.85 10.37 8.42
N ARG A 86 -19.44 10.22 9.68
CA ARG A 86 -19.76 9.08 10.56
C ARG A 86 -19.36 7.74 9.96
N VAL A 87 -18.22 7.69 9.29
CA VAL A 87 -17.65 6.49 8.66
C VAL A 87 -16.49 5.97 9.51
N GLY A 88 -16.54 4.69 9.89
CA GLY A 88 -15.41 4.05 10.58
C GLY A 88 -14.20 3.85 9.66
N LYS A 89 -12.98 3.89 10.22
CA LYS A 89 -11.72 3.76 9.45
C LYS A 89 -11.66 2.50 8.57
N ARG A 90 -12.18 1.37 9.07
CA ARG A 90 -12.24 0.09 8.32
C ARG A 90 -13.34 0.05 7.26
N SER A 91 -14.35 0.90 7.40
CA SER A 91 -15.50 0.98 6.49
C SER A 91 -15.37 2.09 5.46
N ARG A 92 -14.29 2.88 5.52
CA ARG A 92 -13.97 3.93 4.53
C ARG A 92 -13.83 3.29 3.15
N ARG A 93 -14.51 3.87 2.16
CA ARG A 93 -14.45 3.42 0.75
C ARG A 93 -13.65 4.35 -0.15
N GLU A 94 -13.45 5.60 0.27
CA GLU A 94 -12.79 6.63 -0.53
C GLU A 94 -11.97 7.57 0.36
N LEU A 95 -10.91 8.13 -0.20
CA LEU A 95 -10.15 9.19 0.44
C LEU A 95 -10.89 10.53 0.39
N ALA A 96 -10.70 11.35 1.42
CA ALA A 96 -11.19 12.72 1.43
C ALA A 96 -10.56 13.53 0.29
N VAL A 97 -11.33 14.42 -0.34
CA VAL A 97 -10.85 15.27 -1.45
C VAL A 97 -9.62 16.07 -1.02
N GLU A 98 -9.69 16.71 0.15
CA GLU A 98 -8.59 17.52 0.67
C GLU A 98 -7.36 16.68 1.06
N TYR A 99 -7.58 15.46 1.56
CA TYR A 99 -6.49 14.51 1.79
C TYR A 99 -5.76 14.17 0.49
N THR A 100 -6.52 13.80 -0.54
CA THR A 100 -5.97 13.46 -1.85
C THR A 100 -5.17 14.61 -2.44
N ARG A 101 -5.70 15.83 -2.36
CA ARG A 101 -5.03 17.06 -2.82
C ARG A 101 -3.69 17.25 -2.10
N ARG A 102 -3.71 17.33 -0.77
CA ARG A 102 -2.51 17.60 0.04
C ARG A 102 -1.48 16.48 -0.02
N TYR A 103 -1.92 15.21 0.02
CA TYR A 103 -0.99 14.09 -0.14
C TYR A 103 -0.30 14.14 -1.50
N THR A 104 -1.04 14.48 -2.56
CA THR A 104 -0.46 14.61 -3.91
C THR A 104 0.59 15.71 -3.95
N THR A 105 0.25 16.92 -3.50
CA THR A 105 1.13 18.08 -3.60
C THR A 105 2.31 18.05 -2.64
N GLU A 106 2.10 17.58 -1.41
CA GLU A 106 3.11 17.65 -0.35
C GLU A 106 4.00 16.40 -0.26
N ARG A 107 3.52 15.25 -0.75
CA ARG A 107 4.26 13.97 -0.69
C ARG A 107 4.63 13.48 -2.08
N LEU A 108 3.66 13.28 -2.96
CA LEU A 108 3.91 12.63 -4.25
C LEU A 108 4.66 13.50 -5.26
N ASP A 109 4.43 14.82 -5.26
CA ASP A 109 5.05 15.71 -6.25
C ASP A 109 6.56 15.85 -6.03
N SER A 110 7.01 15.77 -4.78
CA SER A 110 8.43 15.77 -4.42
C SER A 110 9.07 14.37 -4.36
N ALA A 111 8.26 13.29 -4.46
CA ALA A 111 8.78 11.93 -4.35
C ALA A 111 9.50 11.48 -5.62
N ASP A 112 10.74 11.00 -5.47
CA ASP A 112 11.45 10.31 -6.56
C ASP A 112 10.99 8.85 -6.64
N LEU A 113 10.16 8.56 -7.64
CA LEU A 113 9.68 7.20 -7.91
C LEU A 113 10.59 6.43 -8.87
N THR A 114 11.67 7.03 -9.36
CA THR A 114 12.58 6.41 -10.34
C THR A 114 13.25 5.17 -9.75
N GLN A 115 13.57 5.18 -8.45
CA GLN A 115 14.16 4.03 -7.77
C GLN A 115 13.21 2.82 -7.76
N ILE A 116 11.92 3.05 -7.48
CA ILE A 116 10.88 2.00 -7.52
C ILE A 116 10.73 1.44 -8.94
N VAL A 117 10.73 2.31 -9.95
CA VAL A 117 10.62 1.92 -11.35
C VAL A 117 11.84 1.12 -11.82
N SER A 118 13.03 1.49 -11.37
CA SER A 118 14.27 0.75 -11.63
C SER A 118 14.23 -0.64 -10.98
N ALA A 119 13.79 -0.73 -9.72
CA ALA A 119 13.62 -2.01 -9.03
C ALA A 119 12.62 -2.93 -9.74
N LEU A 120 11.45 -2.41 -10.16
CA LEU A 120 10.47 -3.13 -10.98
C LEU A 120 11.08 -3.70 -12.26
N SER A 121 11.91 -2.92 -12.95
CA SER A 121 12.53 -3.35 -14.21
C SER A 121 13.49 -4.53 -14.04
N ARG A 122 14.08 -4.68 -12.84
CA ARG A 122 15.06 -5.73 -12.52
C ARG A 122 14.42 -6.98 -11.91
N LEU A 123 13.41 -6.80 -11.06
CA LEU A 123 12.87 -7.86 -10.20
C LEU A 123 11.56 -8.47 -10.73
N GLY A 124 10.91 -7.85 -11.72
CA GLY A 124 9.60 -8.27 -12.22
C GLY A 124 8.45 -7.57 -11.47
N THR A 125 7.49 -8.33 -10.94
CA THR A 125 6.31 -7.74 -10.28
C THR A 125 6.64 -7.33 -8.84
N ALA A 126 6.33 -6.08 -8.48
CA ALA A 126 6.32 -5.63 -7.09
C ALA A 126 4.90 -5.32 -6.59
N ALA A 127 4.70 -5.39 -5.28
CA ALA A 127 3.45 -5.06 -4.60
C ALA A 127 3.57 -3.79 -3.76
N LEU A 128 2.74 -2.78 -4.04
CA LEU A 128 2.53 -1.64 -3.14
C LEU A 128 1.60 -2.03 -1.99
N PHE A 129 2.09 -1.92 -0.76
CA PHE A 129 1.42 -2.44 0.42
C PHE A 129 1.06 -1.36 1.44
N CYS A 130 -0.21 -1.38 1.88
CA CYS A 130 -0.71 -0.62 3.03
C CYS A 130 -1.81 -1.42 3.75
N VAL A 131 -2.53 -0.82 4.70
CA VAL A 131 -3.43 -1.54 5.62
C VAL A 131 -4.84 -1.73 5.07
N GLU A 132 -5.45 -0.69 4.50
CA GLU A 132 -6.86 -0.71 4.08
C GLU A 132 -7.11 -1.81 3.02
N ARG A 133 -8.27 -2.48 3.05
CA ARG A 133 -8.61 -3.50 2.03
C ARG A 133 -8.68 -2.89 0.64
N ASP A 134 -9.48 -1.84 0.50
CA ASP A 134 -9.78 -1.23 -0.78
C ASP A 134 -8.75 -0.13 -1.09
N PRO A 135 -8.11 -0.15 -2.28
CA PRO A 135 -7.13 0.86 -2.66
C PRO A 135 -7.74 2.26 -2.74
N GLU A 136 -9.04 2.38 -3.07
CA GLU A 136 -9.77 3.64 -3.14
C GLU A 136 -9.83 4.38 -1.80
N ALA A 137 -9.74 3.65 -0.68
CA ALA A 137 -9.72 4.19 0.68
C ALA A 137 -8.32 4.52 1.20
N CYS A 138 -7.28 4.35 0.38
CA CYS A 138 -5.88 4.30 0.80
C CYS A 138 -4.97 5.13 -0.11
N HIS A 139 -3.92 5.74 0.46
CA HIS A 139 -2.95 6.52 -0.33
C HIS A 139 -2.18 5.68 -1.35
N ARG A 140 -2.10 4.36 -1.19
CA ARG A 140 -1.42 3.48 -2.17
C ARG A 140 -2.03 3.57 -3.57
N SER A 141 -3.32 3.88 -3.69
CA SER A 141 -3.95 4.11 -5.02
C SER A 141 -3.39 5.37 -5.69
N LEU A 142 -3.10 6.42 -4.93
CA LEU A 142 -2.51 7.66 -5.44
C LEU A 142 -1.08 7.43 -5.94
N ILE A 143 -0.28 6.64 -5.21
CA ILE A 143 1.06 6.21 -5.66
C ILE A 143 0.94 5.40 -6.95
N ALA A 144 0.07 4.38 -6.97
CA ALA A 144 -0.11 3.51 -8.13
C ALA A 144 -0.56 4.30 -9.37
N GLN A 145 -1.50 5.24 -9.22
CA GLN A 145 -1.93 6.13 -10.29
C GLN A 145 -0.79 7.02 -10.81
N ARG A 146 0.08 7.51 -9.92
CA ARG A 146 1.27 8.29 -10.30
C ARG A 146 2.24 7.48 -11.14
N LEU A 147 2.51 6.24 -10.73
CA LEU A 147 3.36 5.29 -11.47
C LEU A 147 2.78 4.96 -12.84
N ALA A 148 1.48 4.69 -12.91
CA ALA A 148 0.79 4.44 -14.18
C ALA A 148 0.91 5.64 -15.14
N LYS A 149 0.62 6.86 -14.65
CA LYS A 149 0.61 8.08 -15.48
C LYS A 149 2.01 8.50 -15.95
N ARG A 150 3.01 8.48 -15.07
CA ARG A 150 4.36 9.00 -15.38
C ARG A 150 5.30 7.95 -15.96
N HIS A 151 5.12 6.68 -15.61
CA HIS A 151 6.05 5.60 -15.95
C HIS A 151 5.42 4.44 -16.71
N ARG A 152 4.13 4.56 -17.10
CA ARG A 152 3.40 3.54 -17.88
C ARG A 152 3.42 2.15 -17.23
N VAL A 153 3.35 2.12 -15.89
CA VAL A 153 3.23 0.89 -15.12
C VAL A 153 1.77 0.42 -15.17
N THR A 154 1.54 -0.83 -15.55
CA THR A 154 0.22 -1.46 -15.45
C THR A 154 -0.06 -1.83 -14.00
N ILE A 155 -1.19 -1.40 -13.47
CA ILE A 155 -1.59 -1.60 -12.07
C ILE A 155 -2.72 -2.63 -11.99
N GLU A 156 -2.56 -3.59 -11.07
CA GLU A 156 -3.61 -4.51 -10.65
C GLU A 156 -3.85 -4.39 -9.14
N HIS A 157 -5.11 -4.46 -8.70
CA HIS A 157 -5.47 -4.37 -7.30
C HIS A 157 -5.86 -5.74 -6.74
N LEU A 158 -4.98 -6.35 -5.94
CA LEU A 158 -5.24 -7.62 -5.29
C LEU A 158 -6.20 -7.41 -4.11
N ARG A 159 -7.30 -8.15 -4.13
CA ARG A 159 -8.30 -8.22 -3.06
C ARG A 159 -8.38 -9.64 -2.49
N PRO A 160 -8.92 -9.86 -1.30
CA PRO A 160 -9.27 -11.20 -0.84
C PRO A 160 -10.12 -11.93 -1.90
N LEU A 161 -9.98 -13.25 -1.99
CA LEU A 161 -10.85 -14.08 -2.84
C LEU A 161 -12.20 -14.32 -2.15
#